data_AF-A0A0G0R4W4-F1
#
_entry.id   AF-A0A0G0R4W4-F1
#
_cell.length_a   1.000
_cell.length_b   1.000
_cell.length_c   1.000
_cell.angle_alpha   90.00
_cell.angle_beta   90.00
_cell.angle_gamma   90.00
#
_symmetry.space_group_name_H-M   'P 1'
#
loop_
_entity.id
_entity.type
_entity.pdbx_description
1 polymer ?
#
loop_
_entity_poly.entity_id
_entity_poly.type
_entity_poly.pdbx_seq_one_letter_code
_entity_poly.pdbx_strand_id
1 'polypeptide(L)' 'MNKITISKTEYLKLRKQAEGYQKFASRLFESVIKDPIQEVVEDFRGTSLYTEGFLKDLEDGLQKSSYSKI' A
#
# COMPACT_ATOMS: atom_id res chain seq x y z
N MET A 1 13.44 -25.81 -10.63
CA MET A 1 12.49 -25.76 -9.49
C MET A 1 12.82 -26.89 -8.55
N ASN A 2 13.23 -26.59 -7.31
CA ASN A 2 13.52 -27.62 -6.33
C ASN A 2 12.22 -28.05 -5.65
N LYS A 3 11.89 -29.33 -5.73
CA LYS A 3 10.72 -29.90 -5.06
C LYS A 3 11.08 -30.15 -3.60
N ILE A 4 10.60 -29.28 -2.72
CA ILE A 4 10.78 -29.44 -1.27
C ILE A 4 9.59 -30.22 -0.72
N THR A 5 9.87 -31.32 -0.01
CA THR A 5 8.85 -32.13 0.65
C THR A 5 8.95 -31.90 2.15
N ILE A 6 7.84 -31.54 2.79
CA ILE A 6 7.77 -31.29 4.24
C ILE A 6 6.61 -32.07 4.84
N SER A 7 6.65 -32.26 6.16
CA SER A 7 5.54 -32.88 6.88
C SER A 7 4.30 -31.98 6.87
N LYS A 8 3.10 -32.58 6.97
CA LYS A 8 1.85 -31.82 7.05
C LYS A 8 1.84 -30.85 8.22
N THR A 9 2.44 -31.23 9.36
CA THR A 9 2.54 -30.39 10.56
C THR A 9 3.41 -29.17 10.31
N GLU A 10 4.57 -29.36 9.67
CA GLU A 10 5.47 -28.27 9.26
C GLU A 10 4.76 -27.29 8.33
N TYR A 11 4.05 -27.82 7.33
CA TYR A 11 3.28 -27.02 6.38
C TYR A 11 2.21 -26.17 7.08
N LEU A 12 1.43 -26.75 7.99
CA LEU A 12 0.38 -26.02 8.71
C LEU A 12 0.95 -24.91 9.59
N LYS A 13 2.11 -25.15 10.23
CA LYS A 13 2.83 -24.13 11.01
C LYS A 13 3.28 -22.97 10.14
N LEU A 14 3.95 -23.27 9.02
CA LEU A 14 4.43 -22.25 8.06
C LEU A 14 3.28 -21.46 7.46
N ARG A 15 2.18 -22.12 7.10
CA ARG A 15 0.97 -21.45 6.59
C ARG A 15 0.41 -20.44 7.59
N LYS A 16 0.29 -20.85 8.87
CA LYS A 16 -0.20 -19.95 9.94
C LYS A 16 0.72 -18.74 10.13
N GLN A 17 2.04 -18.94 10.05
CA GLN A 17 3.00 -17.84 10.11
C GLN A 17 2.85 -16.89 8.92
N ALA A 18 2.74 -17.42 7.70
CA ALA A 18 2.53 -16.63 6.49
C ALA A 18 1.25 -15.79 6.55
N GLU A 19 0.13 -16.38 6.99
CA GLU A 19 -1.13 -15.66 7.20
C GLU A 19 -0.99 -14.53 8.24
N GLY A 20 -0.23 -14.77 9.31
CA GLY A 20 0.08 -13.75 10.31
C GLY A 20 0.89 -12.59 9.74
N TYR A 21 1.97 -12.88 9.00
CA TYR A 21 2.77 -11.86 8.33
C TYR A 21 1.98 -11.08 7.30
N GLN A 22 1.14 -11.74 6.51
CA GLN A 22 0.30 -11.06 5.52
C GLN A 22 -0.67 -10.07 6.17
N LYS A 23 -1.33 -10.46 7.27
CA LYS A 23 -2.24 -9.57 8.02
C LYS A 23 -1.52 -8.40 8.69
N PHE A 24 -0.29 -8.62 9.16
CA PHE A 24 0.51 -7.55 9.74
C PHE A 24 0.99 -6.58 8.66
N ALA A 25 1.52 -7.11 7.56
CA ALA A 25 1.98 -6.31 6.43
C ALA A 25 0.83 -5.47 5.85
N SER A 26 -0.37 -6.04 5.67
CA SER A 26 -1.51 -5.28 5.14
C SER A 26 -1.86 -4.08 6.03
N ARG A 27 -1.91 -4.28 7.35
CA ARG A 27 -2.19 -3.19 8.31
C ARG A 27 -1.07 -2.15 8.37
N LEU A 28 0.18 -2.57 8.23
CA LEU A 28 1.32 -1.65 8.20
C LEU A 28 1.29 -0.79 6.92
N PHE A 29 1.05 -1.40 5.76
CA PHE A 29 0.89 -0.66 4.50
C PHE A 29 -0.32 0.28 4.55
N GLU A 30 -1.46 -0.14 5.10
CA GLU A 30 -2.62 0.73 5.31
C GLU A 30 -2.33 1.90 6.27
N SER A 31 -1.39 1.75 7.20
CA SER A 31 -1.01 2.81 8.14
C SER A 31 0.07 3.75 7.60
N VAL A 32 0.91 3.30 6.66
CA VAL A 32 1.99 4.09 6.05
C VAL A 32 1.50 4.81 4.79
N ILE A 33 0.55 4.25 4.05
CA ILE A 33 -0.14 4.92 2.93
C ILE A 33 -1.29 5.76 3.50
N LYS A 34 -0.97 6.60 4.48
CA LYS A 34 -1.90 7.54 5.10
C LYS A 34 -1.32 8.95 5.15
N ASP A 35 -0.30 9.24 4.34
CA ASP A 35 -0.04 10.62 3.96
C ASP A 35 -1.36 11.13 3.35
N PRO A 36 -2.05 12.08 3.99
CA PRO A 36 -3.29 12.61 3.47
C PRO A 36 -3.02 13.08 2.05
N ILE A 37 -3.94 12.77 1.13
CA ILE A 37 -3.82 13.20 -0.28
C ILE A 37 -3.51 14.71 -0.35
N GLN A 38 -4.07 15.48 0.58
CA GLN A 38 -3.84 16.89 0.75
C GLN A 38 -2.38 17.23 1.07
N GLU A 39 -1.70 16.46 1.93
CA GLU A 39 -0.28 16.67 2.26
C GLU A 39 0.60 16.47 1.02
N VAL A 40 0.34 15.41 0.26
CA VAL A 40 1.05 15.15 -1.00
C VAL A 40 0.80 16.26 -2.03
N VAL A 41 -0.43 16.74 -2.18
CA VAL A 41 -0.74 17.84 -3.11
C VAL A 41 -0.08 19.14 -2.68
N GLU A 42 -0.05 19.43 -1.38
CA GLU A 42 0.60 20.63 -0.83
C GLU A 42 2.12 20.60 -0.97
N ASP A 43 2.76 19.44 -0.83
CA ASP A 43 4.19 19.28 -1.10
C ASP A 43 4.52 19.65 -2.56
N PHE A 44 3.72 19.16 -3.51
CA PHE A 44 3.91 19.48 -4.93
C PHE A 44 3.59 20.95 -5.22
N ARG A 45 2.55 21.52 -4.61
CA ARG A 45 2.22 22.94 -4.70
C ARG A 45 3.38 23.81 -4.19
N GLY A 46 4.01 23.41 -3.08
CA GLY A 46 5.16 24.09 -2.47
C GLY A 46 6.39 24.18 -3.37
N THR A 47 6.55 23.27 -4.33
CA THR A 47 7.65 23.34 -5.31
C THR A 47 7.51 24.50 -6.30
N SER A 48 6.29 25.02 -6.52
CA SER A 48 5.99 26.01 -7.56
C SER A 48 6.39 25.60 -8.99
N LEU A 49 6.63 24.30 -9.24
CA LEU A 49 7.06 23.76 -10.54
C LEU A 49 5.89 23.26 -11.39
N TYR A 50 4.71 23.10 -10.78
CA TYR A 50 3.56 22.45 -11.40
C TYR A 50 2.40 23.41 -11.57
N THR A 51 1.62 23.20 -12.62
CA THR A 51 0.43 24.00 -12.91
C THR A 51 -0.73 23.57 -12.02
N GLU A 52 -1.68 24.48 -11.77
CA GLU A 52 -2.92 24.14 -11.04
C GLU A 52 -3.69 23.00 -11.69
N GLY A 53 -3.65 22.89 -13.03
CA GLY A 53 -4.26 21.77 -13.75
C GLY A 53 -3.61 20.43 -13.40
N PHE A 54 -2.27 20.38 -13.34
CA PHE A 54 -1.55 19.18 -12.91
C PHE A 54 -1.86 18.82 -11.46
N LEU A 55 -1.88 19.80 -10.55
CA LEU A 55 -2.18 19.55 -9.13
C LEU A 55 -3.59 18.99 -8.94
N LYS A 56 -4.56 19.47 -9.72
CA LYS A 56 -5.93 18.94 -9.73
C LYS A 56 -5.99 17.50 -10.24
N ASP A 57 -5.32 17.21 -11.35
CA ASP A 57 -5.27 15.85 -11.92
C ASP A 57 -4.55 14.87 -10.96
N LEU A 58 -3.52 15.35 -10.25
CA LEU A 58 -2.81 14.60 -9.22
C LEU A 58 -3.75 14.27 -8.05
N GLU A 59 -4.47 15.26 -7.51
CA GLU A 59 -5.43 15.05 -6.43
C GLU A 59 -6.51 14.05 -6.83
N ASP A 60 -7.14 14.25 -8.00
CA ASP A 60 -8.18 13.35 -8.54
C ASP A 60 -7.65 11.92 -8.74
N GLY A 61 -6.41 11.78 -9.24
CA GLY A 61 -5.76 10.50 -9.47
C GLY A 61 -5.45 9.76 -8.16
N LEU A 62 -4.96 10.47 -7.15
CA LEU A 62 -4.69 9.95 -5.82
C LEU A 62 -5.99 9.53 -5.11
N GLN A 63 -7.06 10.34 -5.19
CA GLN A 63 -8.37 9.99 -4.65
C GLN A 63 -8.92 8.71 -5.27
N LYS A 64 -8.89 8.60 -6.61
CA LYS A 64 -9.35 7.40 -7.32
C LYS A 64 -8.51 6.16 -7.01
N SER A 65 -7.19 6.32 -6.81
CA SER A 65 -6.27 5.23 -6.48
C SER A 65 -6.41 4.75 -5.04
N SER A 66 -6.69 5.66 -4.11
CA SER A 66 -6.96 5.37 -2.69
C SER A 66 -8.29 4.63 -2.48
N TYR A 67 -9.24 4.73 -3.42
CA TYR A 67 -10.51 3.99 -3.41
C TYR A 67 -10.38 2.49 -3.78
N SER A 68 -9.16 1.97 -3.89
CA SER A 68 -8.95 0.53 -4.03
C SER A 68 -9.05 -0.20 -2.69
N LYS A 69 -10.24 -0.78 -2.46
CA LYS A 69 -10.65 -1.78 -1.45
C LYS A 69 -11.32 -1.22 -0.18
N ILE A 70 -12.59 -0.86 -0.30
CA ILE A 70 -13.61 -1.32 0.67
C ILE A 70 -14.35 -2.49 0.01
#